data_AF-A0A1B8HU97-F1
#
_entry.id   AF-A0A1B8HU97-F1
#
_cell.length_a   1.000
_cell.length_b   1.000
_cell.length_c   1.000
_cell.angle_alpha   90.00
_cell.angle_beta   90.00
_cell.angle_gamma   90.00
#
_symmetry.space_group_name_H-M   'P 1'
#
loop_
_entity.id
_entity.type
_entity.pdbx_description
1 polymer ?
#
loop_
_entity_poly.entity_id
_entity_poly.type
_entity_poly.pdbx_seq_one_letter_code
_entity_poly.pdbx_strand_id
1 'polypeptide(L)' 'MNNLITQKTSDVYKTASYASNYAKELRQELAPLINRLAVDYPTEAARYNGLINELVLMTTITASGIKNQI' A
#
# COMPACT_ATOMS: atom_id res chain seq x y z
N MET A 1 32.49 1.60 -5.90
CA MET A 1 31.20 1.10 -6.44
C MET A 1 30.15 0.83 -5.36
N ASN A 2 30.50 0.55 -4.10
CA ASN A 2 29.51 0.25 -3.04
C ASN A 2 28.54 1.40 -2.68
N ASN A 3 28.98 2.67 -2.68
CA ASN A 3 28.12 3.79 -2.27
C ASN A 3 26.92 4.05 -3.20
N LEU A 4 27.07 3.80 -4.50
CA LEU A 4 25.98 3.99 -5.48
C LEU A 4 24.88 2.94 -5.33
N ILE A 5 25.27 1.71 -4.95
CA ILE A 5 24.32 0.61 -4.72
C ILE A 5 23.51 0.92 -3.45
N THR A 6 24.17 1.33 -2.36
CA THR A 6 23.50 1.67 -1.10
C THR A 6 22.54 2.87 -1.23
N GLN A 7 22.92 3.91 -1.98
CA GLN A 7 22.01 5.03 -2.27
C GLN A 7 20.78 4.60 -3.06
N LYS A 8 20.97 3.79 -4.12
CA LYS A 8 19.86 3.29 -4.94
C LYS A 8 18.88 2.44 -4.12
N THR A 9 19.38 1.55 -3.26
CA THR A 9 18.51 0.74 -2.39
C THR A 9 17.77 1.61 -1.36
N SER A 10 18.41 2.66 -0.83
CA SER A 10 17.78 3.63 0.06
C SER A 10 16.63 4.40 -0.59
N ASP A 11 16.79 4.86 -1.84
CA ASP A 11 15.75 5.61 -2.55
C ASP A 11 14.58 4.72 -2.99
N VAL A 12 14.86 3.45 -3.34
CA VAL A 12 13.85 2.44 -3.61
C VAL A 12 13.04 2.12 -2.34
N TYR A 13 13.70 2.01 -1.18
CA TYR A 13 13.01 1.83 0.10
C TYR A 13 12.11 3.01 0.47
N LYS A 14 12.57 4.26 0.28
CA LYS A 14 11.75 5.45 0.50
C LYS A 14 10.51 5.44 -0.38
N THR A 15 10.68 5.14 -1.66
CA THR A 15 9.58 5.08 -2.63
C THR A 15 8.54 4.02 -2.23
N ALA A 16 8.99 2.81 -1.87
CA ALA A 16 8.11 1.76 -1.40
C ALA A 16 7.38 2.12 -0.09
N SER A 17 8.08 2.82 0.83
CA SER A 17 7.49 3.30 2.07
C SER A 17 6.40 4.37 1.82
N TYR A 18 6.65 5.30 0.90
CA TYR A 18 5.65 6.29 0.50
C TYR A 18 4.43 5.63 -0.14
N ALA A 19 4.62 4.63 -1.02
CA ALA A 19 3.53 3.87 -1.60
C ALA A 19 2.70 3.13 -0.52
N SER A 20 3.36 2.53 0.47
CA SER A 20 2.67 1.87 1.60
C SER A 20 1.85 2.84 2.45
N ASN A 21 2.40 4.04 2.72
CA ASN A 21 1.67 5.06 3.49
C ASN A 21 0.48 5.60 2.70
N TYR A 22 0.67 5.93 1.42
CA TYR A 22 -0.40 6.43 0.57
C TYR A 22 -1.53 5.41 0.39
N ALA A 23 -1.21 4.11 0.27
CA ALA A 23 -2.23 3.06 0.20
C ALA A 23 -3.08 2.98 1.50
N LYS A 24 -2.48 3.22 2.67
CA LYS A 24 -3.20 3.25 3.96
C LYS A 24 -4.08 4.49 4.09
N GLU A 25 -3.59 5.65 3.65
CA GLU A 25 -4.35 6.89 3.61
C GLU A 25 -5.56 6.75 2.67
N LEU A 26 -5.33 6.26 1.45
CA LEU A 26 -6.39 6.00 0.47
C LEU A 26 -7.47 5.06 1.03
N ARG A 27 -7.08 4.02 1.78
CA ARG A 27 -8.05 3.15 2.47
C ARG A 27 -8.93 3.92 3.46
N GLN A 28 -8.34 4.82 4.25
CA GLN A 28 -9.08 5.63 5.21
C GLN A 28 -10.03 6.60 4.51
N GLU A 29 -9.57 7.24 3.43
CA GLU A 29 -10.39 8.17 2.62
C GLU A 29 -11.56 7.48 1.93
N LEU A 30 -11.37 6.25 1.43
CA LEU A 30 -12.42 5.50 0.73
C LEU A 30 -13.41 4.80 1.66
N ALA A 31 -13.07 4.58 2.93
CA ALA A 31 -13.91 3.84 3.87
C ALA A 31 -15.36 4.36 3.97
N PRO A 32 -15.63 5.69 4.05
CA PRO A 32 -17.01 6.19 4.09
C PRO A 32 -17.80 5.88 2.82
N LEU A 33 -17.15 5.93 1.65
CA LEU A 33 -17.79 5.62 0.37
C LEU A 33 -18.13 4.13 0.27
N ILE A 34 -17.21 3.26 0.69
CA ILE A 34 -17.44 1.80 0.69
C ILE A 34 -18.53 1.44 1.70
N ASN A 35 -18.56 2.08 2.86
CA ASN A 35 -19.62 1.85 3.86
C ASN A 35 -21.00 2.24 3.33
N ARG A 36 -21.10 3.32 2.55
CA ARG A 36 -22.36 3.68 1.86
C ARG A 36 -22.72 2.66 0.80
N LEU A 37 -21.75 2.25 -0.02
CA LEU A 37 -21.95 1.24 -1.05
C LEU A 37 -22.43 -0.09 -0.46
N ALA A 38 -21.99 -0.45 0.75
CA ALA A 38 -22.35 -1.70 1.41
C ALA A 38 -23.85 -1.83 1.75
N VAL A 39 -24.59 -0.70 1.79
CA VAL A 39 -26.04 -0.71 2.05
C VAL A 39 -26.80 -1.32 0.89
N ASP A 40 -26.50 -0.87 -0.33
CA ASP A 40 -27.22 -1.26 -1.54
C ASP A 40 -26.50 -2.35 -2.34
N TYR A 41 -25.17 -2.42 -2.23
CA TYR A 41 -24.28 -3.30 -3.00
C TYR A 41 -23.21 -3.96 -2.11
N PRO A 42 -23.60 -4.85 -1.19
CA PRO A 42 -22.68 -5.44 -0.21
C PRO A 42 -21.55 -6.27 -0.85
N THR A 43 -21.83 -6.96 -1.96
CA THR A 43 -20.83 -7.77 -2.68
C THR A 43 -19.75 -6.89 -3.30
N GLU A 44 -20.15 -5.81 -3.97
CA GLU A 44 -19.24 -4.85 -4.59
C GLU A 44 -18.41 -4.11 -3.51
N ALA A 45 -19.04 -3.75 -2.39
CA ALA A 45 -18.34 -3.15 -1.26
C ALA A 45 -17.28 -4.08 -0.66
N ALA A 46 -17.61 -5.37 -0.48
CA ALA A 46 -16.65 -6.37 -0.03
C ALA A 46 -15.49 -6.55 -1.03
N ARG A 47 -15.79 -6.56 -2.33
CA ARG A 47 -14.77 -6.63 -3.40
C ARG A 47 -13.81 -5.44 -3.35
N TYR A 48 -14.31 -4.22 -3.23
CA TYR A 48 -13.44 -3.03 -3.16
C TYR A 48 -12.61 -2.99 -1.88
N ASN A 49 -13.18 -3.39 -0.75
CA ASN A 49 -12.41 -3.57 0.49
C ASN A 49 -11.27 -4.59 0.30
N GLY A 50 -11.53 -5.71 -0.38
CA GLY A 50 -10.52 -6.71 -0.71
C GLY A 50 -9.37 -6.13 -1.53
N LEU A 51 -9.68 -5.45 -2.65
CA LEU A 51 -8.67 -4.85 -3.54
C LEU A 51 -7.80 -3.79 -2.83
N ILE A 52 -8.40 -2.95 -1.98
CA ILE A 52 -7.65 -1.95 -1.21
C ILE A 52 -6.74 -2.63 -0.18
N ASN A 53 -7.21 -3.70 0.47
CA ASN A 53 -6.39 -4.46 1.41
C ASN A 53 -5.21 -5.15 0.72
N GLU A 54 -5.42 -5.70 -0.47
CA GLU A 54 -4.34 -6.28 -1.28
C GLU A 54 -3.30 -5.21 -1.68
N LEU A 55 -3.74 -4.01 -2.07
CA LEU A 55 -2.83 -2.90 -2.38
C LEU A 55 -1.98 -2.51 -1.16
N VAL A 56 -2.59 -2.37 0.02
CA VAL A 56 -1.88 -2.09 1.28
C VAL A 56 -0.90 -3.22 1.63
N LEU A 57 -1.30 -4.48 1.44
CA LEU A 57 -0.45 -5.63 1.71
C LEU A 57 0.77 -5.65 0.78
N MET A 58 0.57 -5.56 -0.54
CA MET A 58 1.63 -5.61 -1.54
C MET A 58 2.66 -4.49 -1.35
N THR A 59 2.20 -3.27 -1.10
CA THR A 59 3.10 -2.12 -0.86
C THR A 59 3.89 -2.28 0.44
N THR A 60 3.26 -2.82 1.49
CA THR A 60 3.94 -3.10 2.77
C THR A 60 4.98 -4.21 2.62
N ILE A 61 4.64 -5.33 1.97
CA ILE A 61 5.58 -6.44 1.70
C ILE A 61 6.77 -5.93 0.88
N THR A 62 6.52 -5.09 -0.13
CA THR A 62 7.58 -4.50 -0.97
C THR A 62 8.53 -3.66 -0.12
N ALA A 63 8.00 -2.73 0.69
CA ALA A 63 8.82 -1.89 1.56
C ALA A 63 9.64 -2.71 2.57
N SER A 64 9.03 -3.71 3.21
CA SER A 64 9.71 -4.62 4.14
C SER A 64 10.78 -5.45 3.46
N GLY A 65 10.53 -5.95 2.25
CA GLY A 65 11.49 -6.72 1.47
C GLY A 65 12.76 -5.92 1.16
N ILE A 66 12.61 -4.65 0.77
CA ILE A 66 13.75 -3.77 0.50
C ILE A 66 14.48 -3.41 1.81
N LYS A 67 13.75 -3.15 2.90
CA LYS A 67 14.36 -2.86 4.22
C LYS A 67 15.31 -3.97 4.67
N ASN A 68 14.93 -5.23 4.44
CA ASN A 68 15.73 -6.40 4.81
C ASN A 68 16.99 -6.59 3.93
N GLN A 69 17.15 -5.79 2.87
CA GLN A 69 18.31 -5.80 1.97
C GLN A 69 19.27 -4.63 2.18
N ILE A 70 18.93 -3.69 3.08
CA ILE A 70 19.72 -2.49 3.41
C ILE A 70 20.53 -2.72 4.68
#